data_AF-A0A060CAK9-F1
#
_entry.id   AF-A0A060CAK9-F1
#
_cell.length_a   1.000
_cell.length_b   1.000
_cell.length_c   1.000
_cell.angle_alpha   90.00
_cell.angle_beta   90.00
_cell.angle_gamma   90.00
#
_symmetry.space_group_name_H-M   'P 1'
#
loop_
_entity.id
_entity.type
_entity.pdbx_description
1 polymer ?
#
loop_
_entity_poly.entity_id
_entity_poly.type
_entity_poly.pdbx_seq_one_letter_code
_entity_poly.pdbx_strand_id
1 'polypeptide(L)'
;FANVEPMVADGPKLNDYLREMNKKVLSHYDVMSVGEMPSAKPKDALEYTGLDAHELNMVFQFDHVTLALNKDPRLGKWNDQPVKLVDLKQALSKWQTALDGKGWNSLYWNNHDRARAVSRFGNDSPQYRVLSAKMLATTLHMMQGTPYIYQGEELGMTNAHFTALSE
;
A
#
# COMPACT_ATOMS: atom_id res chain seq x y z
N PHE A 1 -3.86 4.10 -23.34
CA PHE A 1 -3.21 5.05 -22.42
C PHE A 1 -1.76 4.63 -22.22
N ALA A 2 -0.82 5.58 -22.28
CA ALA A 2 0.58 5.28 -22.03
C ALA A 2 0.81 5.27 -20.52
N ASN A 3 1.20 4.12 -19.95
CA ASN A 3 1.75 4.08 -18.61
C ASN A 3 3.24 4.45 -18.71
N VAL A 4 3.61 5.65 -18.26
CA VAL A 4 4.99 6.13 -18.27
C VAL A 4 5.79 5.66 -17.07
N GLU A 5 5.14 5.07 -16.07
CA GLU A 5 5.77 4.61 -14.83
C GLU A 5 6.99 3.71 -15.06
N PRO A 6 6.99 2.73 -15.99
CA PRO A 6 8.18 1.92 -16.27
C PRO A 6 9.38 2.70 -16.82
N MET A 7 9.19 3.93 -17.28
CA MET A 7 10.25 4.80 -17.81
C MET A 7 10.79 5.78 -16.77
N VAL A 8 10.01 6.10 -15.74
CA VAL A 8 10.33 7.18 -14.78
C VAL A 8 10.49 6.71 -13.34
N ALA A 9 9.89 5.57 -12.97
CA ALA A 9 10.06 4.97 -11.66
C ALA A 9 11.49 4.43 -11.50
N ASP A 10 12.02 4.52 -10.29
CA ASP A 10 13.32 3.96 -9.88
C ASP A 10 14.48 4.36 -10.82
N GLY A 11 14.49 5.63 -11.23
CA GLY A 11 15.54 6.18 -12.08
C GLY A 11 16.95 6.04 -11.47
N PRO A 12 18.01 6.08 -12.30
CA PRO A 12 19.38 5.70 -11.90
C PRO A 12 20.02 6.58 -10.81
N LYS A 13 19.38 7.70 -10.45
CA LYS A 13 19.82 8.64 -9.41
C LYS A 13 18.93 8.63 -8.16
N LEU A 14 17.93 7.76 -8.09
CA LEU A 14 16.98 7.75 -6.97
C LEU A 14 17.69 7.60 -5.61
N ASN A 15 18.50 6.55 -5.42
CA ASN A 15 19.21 6.33 -4.17
C ASN A 15 20.22 7.44 -3.84
N ASP A 16 20.89 8.00 -4.86
CA ASP A 16 21.79 9.15 -4.66
C ASP A 16 21.03 10.34 -4.03
N TYR A 17 19.82 10.62 -4.52
CA TYR A 17 18.98 11.69 -3.99
C TYR A 17 18.38 11.38 -2.63
N LEU A 18 17.94 10.13 -2.37
CA LEU A 18 17.44 9.73 -1.07
C LEU A 18 18.54 9.80 0.01
N ARG A 19 19.76 9.35 -0.30
CA ARG A 19 20.92 9.48 0.60
C ARG A 19 21.31 10.93 0.83
N GLU A 20 21.26 11.75 -0.22
CA GLU A 20 21.51 13.18 -0.08
C GLU A 20 20.49 13.84 0.84
N MET A 21 19.20 13.55 0.65
CA MET A 21 18.11 14.06 1.50
C MET A 21 18.27 13.60 2.95
N ASN A 22 18.64 12.34 3.17
CA ASN A 22 18.89 11.82 4.50
C ASN A 22 20.06 12.56 5.17
N LYS A 23 21.19 12.68 4.46
CA LYS A 23 22.40 13.35 4.94
C LYS A 23 22.20 14.84 5.24
N LYS A 24 21.41 15.55 4.44
CA LYS A 24 21.21 17.01 4.55
C LYS A 24 20.04 17.40 5.45
N VAL A 25 19.09 16.50 5.70
CA VAL A 25 17.84 16.81 6.39
C VAL A 25 17.47 15.73 7.41
N LEU A 26 17.09 14.54 6.96
CA LEU A 26 16.40 13.56 7.82
C LEU A 26 17.25 13.14 9.03
N SER A 27 18.56 12.96 8.84
CA SER A 27 19.50 12.56 9.90
C SER A 27 19.75 13.61 10.98
N HIS A 28 19.25 14.83 10.82
CA HIS A 28 19.42 15.91 11.81
C HIS A 28 18.28 15.99 12.82
N TYR A 29 17.25 15.15 12.68
CA TYR A 29 16.05 15.19 13.51
C TYR A 29 15.62 13.77 13.91
N ASP A 30 14.95 13.67 15.06
CA ASP A 30 14.22 12.45 15.42
C ASP A 30 12.88 12.44 14.67
N VAL A 31 12.94 11.98 13.42
CA VAL A 31 11.80 11.94 12.49
C VAL A 31 11.66 10.57 11.87
N MET A 32 10.44 10.26 11.48
CA MET A 32 10.09 9.05 10.74
C MET A 32 9.71 9.42 9.31
N SER A 33 10.22 8.64 8.35
CA SER A 33 10.07 8.86 6.92
C SER A 33 9.42 7.64 6.25
N VAL A 34 8.47 7.90 5.36
CA VAL A 34 7.82 6.88 4.53
C VAL A 34 7.72 7.36 3.09
N GLY A 35 8.19 6.53 2.16
CA GLY A 35 8.08 6.82 0.72
C GLY A 35 6.84 6.16 0.11
N GLU A 36 6.08 6.87 -0.72
CA GLU A 36 5.05 6.27 -1.55
C GLU A 36 5.66 5.76 -2.85
N MET A 37 5.70 4.44 -3.06
CA MET A 37 6.45 3.83 -4.17
C MET A 37 5.61 2.75 -4.87
N PRO A 38 4.73 3.14 -5.81
CA PRO A 38 3.78 2.22 -6.44
C PRO A 38 4.42 1.05 -7.21
N SER A 39 5.62 1.25 -7.75
CA SER A 39 6.37 0.24 -8.52
C SER A 39 7.38 -0.57 -7.70
N ALA A 40 7.58 -0.26 -6.42
CA ALA A 40 8.60 -0.90 -5.61
C ALA A 40 8.34 -2.40 -5.49
N LYS A 41 9.39 -3.20 -5.67
CA LYS A 41 9.41 -4.62 -5.32
C LYS A 41 10.16 -4.77 -3.99
N PRO A 42 10.07 -5.92 -3.31
CA PRO A 42 10.76 -6.09 -2.03
C PRO A 42 12.28 -5.87 -2.10
N LYS A 43 12.92 -6.21 -3.23
CA LYS A 43 14.35 -5.94 -3.43
C LYS A 43 14.65 -4.43 -3.45
N ASP A 44 13.80 -3.64 -4.10
CA ASP A 44 13.97 -2.20 -4.25
C ASP A 44 13.70 -1.54 -2.88
N ALA A 45 12.65 -1.99 -2.18
CA ALA A 45 12.36 -1.56 -0.81
C ALA A 45 13.53 -1.80 0.15
N LEU A 46 14.24 -2.94 0.05
CA LEU A 46 15.43 -3.17 0.88
C LEU A 46 16.59 -2.22 0.56
N GLU A 47 16.68 -1.71 -0.66
CA GLU A 47 17.67 -0.67 -1.00
C GLU A 47 17.32 0.68 -0.36
N TYR A 48 16.02 1.02 -0.27
CA TYR A 48 15.57 2.31 0.28
C TYR A 48 15.35 2.30 1.80
N THR A 49 14.97 1.15 2.36
CA THR A 49 14.49 1.01 3.75
C THR A 49 15.21 -0.10 4.51
N GLY A 50 16.31 -0.61 3.96
CA GLY A 50 17.16 -1.55 4.68
C GLY A 50 17.62 -0.92 5.99
N LEU A 51 17.77 -1.74 7.04
CA LEU A 51 18.17 -1.25 8.37
C LEU A 51 19.49 -0.43 8.34
N ASP A 52 20.36 -0.72 7.37
CA ASP A 52 21.65 -0.03 7.14
C ASP A 52 21.64 0.86 5.87
N ALA A 53 20.50 1.10 5.23
CA ALA A 53 20.42 1.82 3.95
C ALA A 53 20.64 3.33 4.09
N HIS A 54 20.31 3.90 5.26
CA HIS A 54 20.40 5.35 5.54
C HIS A 54 19.66 6.23 4.51
N GLU A 55 18.53 5.75 4.00
CA GLU A 55 17.67 6.47 3.04
C GLU A 55 16.33 6.83 3.70
N LEU A 56 15.37 5.91 3.71
CA LEU A 56 14.04 6.04 4.32
C LEU A 56 13.81 4.97 5.42
N ASN A 57 12.78 5.14 6.25
CA ASN A 57 12.45 4.13 7.26
C ASN A 57 11.52 3.02 6.74
N MET A 58 10.59 3.35 5.84
CA MET A 58 9.63 2.40 5.25
C MET A 58 9.07 2.91 3.91
N VAL A 59 8.34 2.06 3.18
CA VAL A 59 7.68 2.42 1.93
C VAL A 59 6.26 1.87 1.82
N PHE A 60 5.34 2.69 1.30
CA PHE A 60 4.05 2.22 0.80
C PHE A 60 4.24 1.53 -0.55
N GLN A 61 4.16 0.20 -0.52
CA GLN A 61 4.03 -0.66 -1.69
C GLN A 61 2.58 -0.84 -2.10
N PHE A 62 2.36 -1.15 -3.39
CA PHE A 62 1.04 -1.18 -4.00
C PHE A 62 0.60 -2.58 -4.47
N ASP A 63 1.39 -3.64 -4.22
CA ASP A 63 1.14 -5.01 -4.68
C ASP A 63 -0.26 -5.50 -4.25
N HIS A 64 -0.60 -5.38 -2.97
CA HIS A 64 -1.83 -5.91 -2.39
C HIS A 64 -3.10 -5.10 -2.75
N VAL A 65 -2.95 -3.79 -3.02
CA VAL A 65 -4.06 -2.90 -3.43
C VAL A 65 -4.24 -2.80 -4.95
N THR A 66 -3.31 -3.36 -5.72
CA THR A 66 -3.34 -3.38 -7.20
C THR A 66 -3.70 -4.77 -7.73
N LEU A 67 -4.32 -5.61 -6.89
CA LEU A 67 -4.86 -6.90 -7.30
C LEU A 67 -6.13 -6.75 -8.15
N ALA A 68 -6.38 -7.76 -8.98
CA ALA A 68 -7.50 -7.83 -9.92
C ALA A 68 -7.51 -6.66 -10.94
N LEU A 69 -6.36 -6.35 -11.54
CA LEU A 69 -6.27 -5.47 -12.71
C LEU A 69 -7.14 -5.95 -13.87
N ASN A 70 -7.51 -5.03 -14.75
CA ASN A 70 -8.27 -5.37 -15.94
C ASN A 70 -7.44 -6.29 -16.87
N LYS A 71 -8.11 -7.26 -17.50
CA LYS A 71 -7.48 -8.14 -18.51
C LYS A 71 -7.01 -7.36 -19.73
N ASP A 72 -7.67 -6.26 -20.08
CA ASP A 72 -7.20 -5.27 -21.05
C ASP A 72 -6.25 -4.28 -20.35
N PRO A 73 -4.93 -4.34 -20.65
CA PRO A 73 -3.95 -3.48 -20.01
C PRO A 73 -4.21 -1.99 -20.21
N ARG A 74 -4.97 -1.61 -21.27
CA ARG A 74 -5.32 -0.20 -21.54
C ARG A 74 -6.24 0.39 -20.48
N LEU A 75 -6.97 -0.46 -19.75
CA LEU A 75 -7.90 -0.07 -18.68
C LEU A 75 -7.25 -0.12 -17.30
N GLY A 76 -6.05 -0.70 -17.14
CA GLY A 76 -5.30 -0.68 -15.89
C GLY A 76 -6.11 -1.15 -14.68
N LYS A 77 -6.28 -0.28 -13.67
CA LYS A 77 -7.01 -0.58 -12.43
C LYS A 77 -8.53 -0.65 -12.57
N TRP A 78 -9.09 -0.23 -13.71
CA TRP A 78 -10.54 -0.19 -13.93
C TRP A 78 -11.09 -1.59 -14.15
N ASN A 79 -11.44 -2.27 -13.06
CA ASN A 79 -12.02 -3.60 -13.08
C ASN A 79 -12.93 -3.80 -11.85
N ASP A 80 -14.01 -4.55 -12.02
CA ASP A 80 -15.00 -4.82 -10.97
C ASP A 80 -14.80 -6.19 -10.31
N GLN A 81 -13.85 -6.99 -10.80
CA GLN A 81 -13.63 -8.32 -10.28
C GLN A 81 -13.20 -8.30 -8.80
N PRO A 82 -13.72 -9.24 -7.99
CA PRO A 82 -13.31 -9.37 -6.61
C PRO A 82 -11.85 -9.83 -6.53
N VAL A 83 -11.16 -9.36 -5.49
CA VAL A 83 -9.80 -9.81 -5.18
C VAL A 83 -9.86 -11.25 -4.68
N LYS A 84 -9.07 -12.15 -5.28
CA LYS A 84 -8.96 -13.52 -4.78
C LYS A 84 -8.15 -13.53 -3.49
N LEU A 85 -8.67 -14.22 -2.47
CA LEU A 85 -8.01 -14.33 -1.17
C LEU A 85 -6.59 -14.93 -1.27
N VAL A 86 -6.36 -15.88 -2.17
CA VAL A 86 -5.05 -16.50 -2.38
C VAL A 86 -4.03 -15.46 -2.87
N ASP A 87 -4.41 -14.65 -3.85
CA ASP A 87 -3.55 -13.60 -4.41
C ASP A 87 -3.24 -12.54 -3.34
N LEU A 88 -4.24 -12.18 -2.52
CA LEU A 88 -4.04 -11.26 -1.40
C LEU A 88 -3.05 -11.80 -0.36
N LYS A 89 -3.20 -13.06 0.05
CA LYS A 89 -2.26 -13.70 0.98
C LYS A 89 -0.86 -13.75 0.39
N GLN A 90 -0.71 -14.09 -0.88
CA GLN A 90 0.59 -14.12 -1.55
C GLN A 90 1.24 -12.73 -1.57
N ALA A 91 0.48 -11.68 -1.92
CA ALA A 91 0.98 -10.31 -1.92
C ALA A 91 1.45 -9.90 -0.52
N LEU A 92 0.65 -10.10 0.53
CA LEU A 92 1.02 -9.74 1.90
C LEU A 92 2.21 -10.56 2.41
N SER A 93 2.17 -11.88 2.25
CA SER A 93 3.24 -12.78 2.73
C SER A 93 4.58 -12.53 2.04
N LYS A 94 4.58 -12.20 0.74
CA LYS A 94 5.79 -11.86 -0.02
C LYS A 94 6.55 -10.69 0.63
N TRP A 95 5.83 -9.66 1.09
CA TRP A 95 6.45 -8.49 1.72
C TRP A 95 6.85 -8.75 3.17
N GLN A 96 6.04 -9.50 3.92
CA GLN A 96 6.38 -9.89 5.29
C GLN A 96 7.68 -10.69 5.32
N THR A 97 7.82 -11.74 4.49
CA THR A 97 9.01 -12.60 4.52
C THR A 97 10.25 -11.94 3.92
N ALA A 98 10.09 -11.06 2.93
CA ALA A 98 11.22 -10.41 2.28
C ALA A 98 11.89 -9.34 3.15
N LEU A 99 11.10 -8.60 3.94
CA LEU A 99 11.60 -7.51 4.79
C LEU A 99 11.89 -7.95 6.23
N ASP A 100 11.44 -9.14 6.66
CA ASP A 100 11.68 -9.62 8.02
C ASP A 100 13.17 -9.62 8.39
N GLY A 101 13.49 -8.93 9.49
CA GLY A 101 14.84 -8.73 10.00
C GLY A 101 15.77 -7.88 9.10
N LYS A 102 15.27 -7.29 8.01
CA LYS A 102 16.08 -6.56 7.01
C LYS A 102 15.57 -5.17 6.67
N GLY A 103 14.27 -4.92 6.83
CA GLY A 103 13.63 -3.63 6.60
C GLY A 103 12.34 -3.51 7.40
N TRP A 104 11.51 -2.51 7.10
CA TRP A 104 10.27 -2.26 7.85
C TRP A 104 9.08 -2.00 6.92
N ASN A 105 7.99 -2.73 7.13
CA ASN A 105 6.77 -2.58 6.33
C ASN A 105 5.92 -1.41 6.85
N SER A 106 5.32 -0.65 5.93
CA SER A 106 4.12 0.14 6.22
C SER A 106 2.87 -0.68 5.91
N LEU A 107 1.94 -0.77 6.85
CA LEU A 107 0.75 -1.60 6.76
C LEU A 107 -0.48 -0.72 6.60
N TYR A 108 -1.19 -0.82 5.48
CA TYR A 108 -2.41 -0.05 5.21
C TYR A 108 -3.37 -0.89 4.37
N TRP A 109 -4.66 -0.58 4.41
CA TRP A 109 -5.63 -1.15 3.45
C TRP A 109 -6.04 -0.17 2.37
N ASN A 110 -6.11 1.11 2.72
CA ASN A 110 -6.62 2.16 1.88
C ASN A 110 -6.07 3.53 2.31
N ASN A 111 -6.31 4.51 1.45
CA ASN A 111 -5.95 5.91 1.62
C ASN A 111 -6.95 6.74 0.78
N HIS A 112 -6.62 7.99 0.47
CA HIS A 112 -7.47 8.86 -0.35
C HIS A 112 -7.60 8.41 -1.82
N ASP A 113 -6.67 7.61 -2.35
CA ASP A 113 -6.67 7.10 -3.73
C ASP A 113 -7.25 5.69 -3.87
N ARG A 114 -7.55 5.03 -2.74
CA ARG A 114 -8.03 3.64 -2.68
C ARG A 114 -9.46 3.57 -2.18
N ALA A 115 -10.20 2.59 -2.70
CA ALA A 115 -11.55 2.29 -2.22
C ALA A 115 -11.55 1.95 -0.73
N ARG A 116 -12.70 2.10 -0.07
CA ARG A 116 -12.86 1.71 1.34
C ARG A 116 -12.60 0.21 1.51
N ALA A 117 -11.73 -0.14 2.47
CA ALA A 117 -11.25 -1.50 2.68
C ALA A 117 -12.39 -2.53 2.83
N VAL A 118 -13.39 -2.19 3.65
CA VAL A 118 -14.56 -3.07 3.90
C VAL A 118 -15.38 -3.35 2.63
N SER A 119 -15.48 -2.36 1.74
CA SER A 119 -16.17 -2.50 0.44
C SER A 119 -15.33 -3.25 -0.59
N ARG A 120 -13.99 -3.18 -0.52
CA ARG A 120 -13.09 -3.78 -1.51
C ARG A 120 -12.67 -5.22 -1.18
N PHE A 121 -12.35 -5.49 0.08
CA PHE A 121 -11.77 -6.76 0.55
C PHE A 121 -12.67 -7.51 1.54
N GLY A 122 -13.70 -6.84 2.05
CA GLY A 122 -14.62 -7.37 3.04
C GLY A 122 -16.02 -7.60 2.48
N ASN A 123 -17.01 -7.37 3.34
CA ASN A 123 -18.42 -7.37 3.00
C ASN A 123 -19.06 -6.20 3.75
N ASP A 124 -19.51 -5.19 3.01
CA ASP A 124 -20.06 -3.95 3.54
C ASP A 124 -21.58 -3.97 3.69
N SER A 125 -22.24 -5.11 3.45
CA SER A 125 -23.65 -5.29 3.77
C SER A 125 -23.91 -5.04 5.27
N PRO A 126 -25.11 -4.54 5.65
CA PRO A 126 -25.42 -4.22 7.04
C PRO A 126 -25.16 -5.38 8.02
N GLN A 127 -25.36 -6.62 7.58
CA GLN A 127 -25.16 -7.83 8.39
C GLN A 127 -23.69 -8.09 8.72
N TYR A 128 -22.77 -7.82 7.79
CA TYR A 128 -21.37 -8.26 7.89
C TYR A 128 -20.37 -7.12 8.02
N ARG A 129 -20.75 -5.87 7.77
CA ARG A 129 -19.83 -4.71 7.76
C ARG A 129 -18.93 -4.63 8.99
N VAL A 130 -19.50 -4.76 10.19
CA VAL A 130 -18.73 -4.66 11.44
C VAL A 130 -17.78 -5.85 11.60
N LEU A 131 -18.26 -7.06 11.29
CA LEU A 131 -17.45 -8.28 11.40
C LEU A 131 -16.29 -8.26 10.41
N SER A 132 -16.57 -7.91 9.15
CA SER A 132 -15.59 -7.88 8.06
C SER A 132 -14.56 -6.76 8.27
N ALA A 133 -14.97 -5.57 8.70
CA ALA A 133 -14.05 -4.47 9.02
C ALA A 133 -13.09 -4.86 10.15
N LYS A 134 -13.59 -5.47 11.24
CA LYS A 134 -12.74 -5.96 12.34
C LYS A 134 -11.79 -7.07 11.91
N MET A 135 -12.24 -7.97 11.04
CA MET A 135 -11.40 -9.04 10.48
C MET A 135 -10.24 -8.46 9.65
N LEU A 136 -10.51 -7.47 8.80
CA LEU A 136 -9.49 -6.78 8.00
C LEU A 136 -8.51 -6.03 8.91
N ALA A 137 -9.00 -5.30 9.91
CA ALA A 137 -8.17 -4.61 10.88
C ALA A 137 -7.25 -5.57 11.64
N THR A 138 -7.80 -6.69 12.14
CA THR A 138 -7.05 -7.73 12.85
C THR A 138 -5.96 -8.34 11.96
N THR A 139 -6.31 -8.66 10.70
CA THR A 139 -5.38 -9.23 9.73
C THR A 139 -4.17 -8.33 9.53
N LEU A 140 -4.39 -7.03 9.34
CA LEU A 140 -3.33 -6.06 9.06
C LEU A 140 -2.51 -5.74 10.32
N HIS A 141 -3.16 -5.50 11.46
CA HIS A 141 -2.49 -5.05 12.69
C HIS A 141 -1.67 -6.15 13.37
N MET A 142 -1.90 -7.42 13.04
CA MET A 142 -1.10 -8.55 13.54
C MET A 142 0.09 -8.90 12.63
N MET A 143 0.34 -8.11 11.58
CA MET A 143 1.55 -8.23 10.75
C MET A 143 2.69 -7.38 11.31
N GLN A 144 3.93 -7.72 10.94
CA GLN A 144 5.12 -6.94 11.31
C GLN A 144 5.17 -5.65 10.47
N GLY A 145 5.21 -4.50 11.12
CA GLY A 145 5.31 -3.20 10.48
C GLY A 145 4.59 -2.10 11.26
N THR A 146 4.45 -0.93 10.65
CA THR A 146 3.70 0.20 11.21
C THR A 146 2.31 0.30 10.56
N PRO A 147 1.21 0.13 11.32
CA PRO A 147 -0.15 0.31 10.81
C PRO A 147 -0.50 1.78 10.54
N TYR A 148 -1.20 2.01 9.44
CA TYR A 148 -1.82 3.28 9.07
C TYR A 148 -3.32 3.07 8.94
N ILE A 149 -4.09 3.96 9.58
CA ILE A 149 -5.56 3.95 9.56
C ILE A 149 -6.01 5.18 8.79
N TYR A 150 -6.79 4.99 7.73
CA TYR A 150 -7.36 6.10 6.98
C TYR A 150 -8.65 6.61 7.63
N GLN A 151 -8.84 7.93 7.73
CA GLN A 151 -10.00 8.52 8.43
C GLN A 151 -11.34 7.90 8.01
N GLY A 152 -12.06 7.34 8.98
CA GLY A 152 -13.32 6.61 8.79
C GLY A 152 -13.19 5.10 8.60
N GLU A 153 -11.98 4.56 8.42
CA GLU A 153 -11.73 3.12 8.44
C GLU A 153 -12.09 2.53 9.82
N GLU A 154 -11.78 3.24 10.89
CA GLU A 154 -12.12 2.90 12.27
C GLU A 154 -13.63 2.83 12.52
N LEU A 155 -14.41 3.53 11.68
CA LEU A 155 -15.87 3.54 11.71
C LEU A 155 -16.48 2.52 10.74
N GLY A 156 -15.66 1.82 9.95
CA GLY A 156 -16.12 0.94 8.88
C GLY A 156 -16.86 1.70 7.77
N MET A 157 -16.42 2.93 7.43
CA MET A 157 -16.99 3.70 6.31
C MET A 157 -16.92 2.89 5.02
N THR A 158 -18.01 2.91 4.26
CA THR A 158 -18.17 2.18 3.00
C THR A 158 -17.94 3.10 1.80
N ASN A 159 -17.81 2.52 0.61
CA ASN A 159 -17.91 3.31 -0.62
C ASN A 159 -19.28 4.02 -0.69
N ALA A 160 -19.32 5.16 -1.40
CA ALA A 160 -20.51 6.02 -1.43
C ALA A 160 -21.64 5.53 -2.35
N HIS A 161 -21.36 4.61 -3.30
CA HIS A 161 -22.33 4.06 -4.24
C HIS A 161 -23.19 5.11 -4.97
N PHE A 162 -22.58 6.17 -5.49
CA PHE A 162 -23.31 7.16 -6.29
C PHE A 162 -23.98 6.50 -7.50
N THR A 163 -25.31 6.63 -7.60
CA THR A 163 -26.14 6.08 -8.69
C THR A 163 -26.59 7.15 -9.69
N ALA A 164 -26.37 8.42 -9.38
CA ALA A 164 -26.63 9.56 -10.23
C ALA A 164 -25.49 10.58 -10.09
N LEU A 165 -25.27 11.38 -11.14
CA LEU A 165 -24.29 12.47 -11.18
C LEU A 165 -24.91 13.84 -10.85
N SER A 166 -26.20 13.88 -10.54
CA SER A 166 -26.87 15.11 -10.12
C SER A 166 -26.43 15.52 -8.71
N GLU A 167 -26.35 16.82 -8.48
CA GLU A 167 -26.25 17.40 -7.13
C GLU A 167 -27.43 16.96 -6.23
#